data_AF-A0A7C1LSM6-F1
#
_entry.id   AF-A0A7C1LSM6-F1
#
_cell.length_a   1.000
_cell.length_b   1.000
_cell.length_c   1.000
_cell.angle_alpha   90.00
_cell.angle_beta   90.00
_cell.angle_gamma   90.00
#
_symmetry.space_group_name_H-M   'P 1'
#
loop_
_entity.id
_entity.type
_entity.pdbx_description
1 polymer ?
#
loop_
_entity_poly.entity_id
_entity_poly.type
_entity_poly.pdbx_seq_one_letter_code
_entity_poly.pdbx_strand_id
1 'polypeptide(L)'
;TQIIRDLFAERNFQAVISYHSYSQVILYPWGYTNQPTTEQQLLDQIAADMSGLIQSVNGNIYEYGQAAADLYLTNGGMIDWTFGTYNIPSYTLELPPIDQAHGGFFNAEEDIQPIFNENLPAMLYLIDWSVQNFSSGINPSRRRERRSGPIANMKDKNQYGREARARREDKDTTQNSKLKTNEPKTSGVKNKTIDIGNKAINVRKYSPMFIKEHKRK
;
A
#
# COMPACT_ATOMS: atom_id res chain seq x y z
N THR A 1 12.37 17.60 -0.06
CA THR A 1 10.94 17.20 0.02
C THR A 1 9.96 18.37 0.12
N GLN A 2 10.34 19.57 0.61
CA GLN A 2 9.42 20.72 0.78
C GLN A 2 8.68 21.14 -0.51
N ILE A 3 9.36 21.16 -1.66
CA ILE A 3 8.74 21.51 -2.96
C ILE A 3 7.58 20.57 -3.30
N ILE A 4 7.75 19.26 -3.10
CA ILE A 4 6.70 18.27 -3.33
C ILE A 4 5.55 18.46 -2.35
N ARG A 5 5.85 18.68 -1.06
CA ARG A 5 4.82 19.02 -0.06
C ARG A 5 3.99 20.21 -0.49
N ASP A 6 4.65 21.28 -0.94
CA ASP A 6 3.98 22.52 -1.33
C ASP A 6 3.15 22.32 -2.61
N LEU A 7 3.64 21.53 -3.58
CA LEU A 7 2.88 21.14 -4.76
C LEU A 7 1.58 20.40 -4.41
N PHE A 8 1.61 19.45 -3.47
CA PHE A 8 0.42 18.75 -2.98
C PHE A 8 -0.53 19.64 -2.17
N ALA A 9 -0.03 20.74 -1.60
CA ALA A 9 -0.89 21.73 -0.95
C ALA A 9 -1.68 22.57 -1.96
N GLU A 10 -1.16 22.71 -3.18
CA GLU A 10 -1.77 23.55 -4.22
C GLU A 10 -2.52 22.79 -5.32
N ARG A 11 -2.43 21.45 -5.37
CA ARG A 11 -3.03 20.61 -6.41
C ARG A 11 -3.83 19.46 -5.81
N ASN A 12 -4.80 18.95 -6.57
CA ASN A 12 -5.64 17.84 -6.16
C ASN A 12 -5.18 16.52 -6.81
N PHE A 13 -4.12 15.94 -6.28
CA PHE A 13 -3.66 14.60 -6.72
C PHE A 13 -4.68 13.53 -6.32
N GLN A 14 -4.85 12.52 -7.19
CA GLN A 14 -5.82 11.43 -6.99
C GLN A 14 -5.17 10.11 -6.60
N ALA A 15 -3.91 9.92 -6.99
CA ALA A 15 -3.10 8.79 -6.59
C ALA A 15 -1.62 9.18 -6.67
N VAL A 16 -0.75 8.35 -6.09
CA VAL A 16 0.69 8.55 -6.05
C VAL A 16 1.41 7.23 -6.31
N ILE A 17 2.45 7.28 -7.16
CA ILE A 17 3.49 6.26 -7.24
C ILE A 17 4.84 6.93 -6.92
N SER A 18 5.60 6.31 -6.02
CA SER A 18 7.03 6.57 -5.80
C SER A 18 7.82 5.39 -6.35
N TYR A 19 8.61 5.58 -7.40
CA TYR A 19 9.48 4.53 -7.93
C TYR A 19 10.80 4.48 -7.19
N HIS A 20 11.21 3.27 -6.82
CA HIS A 20 12.43 2.95 -6.12
C HIS A 20 13.09 1.72 -6.78
N SER A 21 14.25 1.32 -6.28
CA SER A 21 14.90 0.07 -6.64
C SER A 21 15.67 -0.39 -5.40
N TYR A 22 15.72 -1.67 -5.07
CA TYR A 22 15.25 -2.85 -5.80
C TYR A 22 14.35 -3.72 -4.92
N SER A 23 13.66 -4.70 -5.49
CA SER A 23 13.10 -5.92 -4.84
C SER A 23 11.97 -6.57 -5.65
N GLN A 24 11.46 -5.89 -6.69
CA GLN A 24 10.22 -6.29 -7.38
C GLN A 24 9.05 -6.37 -6.40
N VAL A 25 8.73 -5.26 -5.73
CA VAL A 25 7.57 -5.20 -4.82
C VAL A 25 6.73 -3.94 -5.02
N ILE A 26 5.42 -4.06 -4.77
CA ILE A 26 4.45 -2.96 -4.75
C ILE A 26 3.98 -2.79 -3.31
N LEU A 27 4.39 -1.70 -2.69
CA LEU A 27 4.08 -1.43 -1.30
C LEU A 27 3.02 -0.35 -1.18
N TYR A 28 2.12 -0.52 -0.23
CA TYR A 28 1.16 0.51 0.17
C TYR A 28 1.24 0.79 1.67
N PRO A 29 0.67 1.91 2.16
CA PRO A 29 0.69 2.28 3.58
C PRO A 29 0.09 1.20 4.50
N TRP A 30 0.44 1.15 5.77
CA TRP A 30 1.44 1.99 6.44
C TRP A 30 2.83 1.36 6.41
N GLY A 31 3.87 2.19 6.30
CA GLY A 31 5.25 1.85 6.59
C GLY A 31 5.60 1.99 8.07
N TYR A 32 5.00 2.94 8.80
CA TYR A 32 5.37 3.20 10.20
C TYR A 32 4.72 2.28 11.23
N THR A 33 3.76 1.44 10.84
CA THR A 33 3.02 0.55 11.74
C THR A 33 2.48 -0.67 11.00
N ASN A 34 2.27 -1.76 11.73
CA ASN A 34 1.60 -2.97 11.23
C ASN A 34 0.06 -2.91 11.37
N GLN A 35 -0.48 -1.79 11.86
CA GLN A 35 -1.93 -1.62 11.86
C GLN A 35 -2.41 -1.45 10.41
N PRO A 36 -3.58 -2.01 10.04
CA PRO A 36 -4.12 -1.83 8.71
C PRO A 36 -4.51 -0.36 8.47
N THR A 37 -4.58 0.03 7.20
CA THR A 37 -5.15 1.33 6.82
C THR A 37 -6.68 1.28 6.89
N THR A 38 -7.33 2.45 6.89
CA THR A 38 -8.79 2.54 6.78
C THR A 38 -9.31 2.05 5.43
N GLU A 39 -8.46 2.03 4.40
CA GLU A 39 -8.77 1.65 3.02
C GLU A 39 -8.01 0.38 2.60
N GLN A 40 -7.66 -0.50 3.55
CA GLN A 40 -6.78 -1.65 3.33
C GLN A 40 -7.18 -2.49 2.11
N GLN A 41 -8.47 -2.83 2.02
CA GLN A 41 -8.99 -3.67 0.94
C GLN A 41 -8.85 -3.00 -0.43
N LEU A 42 -9.06 -1.68 -0.50
CA LEU A 42 -8.91 -0.93 -1.76
C LEU A 42 -7.45 -0.89 -2.17
N LEU A 43 -6.57 -0.55 -1.23
CA LEU A 43 -5.14 -0.44 -1.51
C LEU A 43 -4.55 -1.77 -1.99
N ASP A 44 -4.92 -2.85 -1.31
CA ASP A 44 -4.52 -4.22 -1.63
C ASP A 44 -5.02 -4.65 -3.01
N GLN A 45 -6.28 -4.41 -3.34
CA GLN A 45 -6.84 -4.78 -4.64
C GLN A 45 -6.16 -4.06 -5.80
N ILE A 46 -5.91 -2.75 -5.68
CA ILE A 46 -5.20 -1.99 -6.71
C ILE A 46 -3.76 -2.48 -6.86
N ALA A 47 -3.07 -2.81 -5.76
CA ALA A 47 -1.71 -3.36 -5.81
C ALA A 47 -1.68 -4.74 -6.49
N ALA A 48 -2.64 -5.61 -6.17
CA ALA A 48 -2.81 -6.90 -6.80
C ALA A 48 -3.06 -6.79 -8.32
N ASP A 49 -3.92 -5.86 -8.73
CA ASP A 49 -4.21 -5.60 -10.14
C ASP A 49 -2.96 -5.08 -10.88
N MET A 50 -2.22 -4.16 -10.28
CA MET A 50 -0.95 -3.67 -10.83
C MET A 50 0.09 -4.80 -10.96
N SER A 51 0.24 -5.64 -9.95
CA SER A 51 1.15 -6.80 -9.98
C SER A 51 0.80 -7.77 -11.10
N GLY A 52 -0.49 -8.12 -11.24
CA GLY A 52 -0.97 -8.99 -12.32
C GLY A 52 -0.75 -8.41 -13.72
N LEU A 53 -0.88 -7.08 -13.87
CA LEU A 53 -0.59 -6.40 -15.13
C LEU A 53 0.90 -6.43 -15.48
N ILE A 54 1.79 -6.20 -14.51
CA ILE A 54 3.24 -6.31 -14.71
C ILE A 54 3.60 -7.74 -15.14
N GLN A 55 3.11 -8.73 -14.39
CA GLN A 55 3.35 -10.14 -14.68
C GLN A 55 2.89 -10.53 -16.10
N SER A 56 1.80 -9.93 -16.60
CA SER A 56 1.29 -10.24 -17.94
C SER A 56 2.23 -9.86 -19.09
N VAL A 57 3.20 -8.97 -18.87
CA VAL A 57 4.11 -8.49 -19.93
C VAL A 57 5.23 -9.49 -20.22
N ASN A 58 5.90 -9.98 -19.18
CA ASN A 58 7.09 -10.85 -19.34
C ASN A 58 7.21 -11.95 -18.26
N GLY A 59 6.21 -12.09 -17.38
CA GLY A 59 6.20 -13.09 -16.31
C GLY A 59 6.89 -12.67 -15.02
N ASN A 60 7.49 -11.48 -14.95
CA ASN A 60 8.10 -10.98 -13.72
C ASN A 60 7.04 -10.78 -12.64
N ILE A 61 7.30 -11.31 -11.45
CA ILE A 61 6.40 -11.22 -10.30
C ILE A 61 6.83 -10.02 -9.48
N TYR A 62 5.86 -9.16 -9.16
CA TYR A 62 6.03 -8.15 -8.13
C TYR A 62 5.15 -8.54 -6.95
N GLU A 63 5.78 -8.91 -5.83
CA GLU A 63 5.02 -9.16 -4.60
C GLU A 63 4.37 -7.84 -4.13
N TYR A 64 3.31 -7.92 -3.34
CA TYR A 64 2.63 -6.71 -2.90
C TYR A 64 2.03 -6.84 -1.51
N GLY A 65 1.89 -5.70 -0.86
CA GLY A 65 1.39 -5.65 0.50
C GLY A 65 1.73 -4.37 1.24
N GLN A 66 1.43 -4.39 2.53
CA GLN A 66 1.66 -3.25 3.40
C GLN A 66 3.16 -3.09 3.65
N ALA A 67 3.69 -1.87 3.45
CA ALA A 67 5.13 -1.58 3.53
C ALA A 67 5.80 -2.08 4.82
N ALA A 68 5.15 -1.91 5.97
CA ALA A 68 5.67 -2.38 7.26
C ALA A 68 5.73 -3.91 7.37
N ALA A 69 4.78 -4.61 6.74
CA ALA A 69 4.65 -6.07 6.81
C ALA A 69 5.59 -6.77 5.84
N ASP A 70 5.77 -6.21 4.64
CA ASP A 70 6.54 -6.84 3.56
C ASP A 70 8.04 -6.55 3.65
N LEU A 71 8.42 -5.39 4.18
CA LEU A 71 9.81 -5.01 4.34
C LEU A 71 10.19 -4.88 5.82
N TYR A 72 10.02 -3.68 6.36
CA TYR A 72 10.35 -3.32 7.74
C TYR A 72 9.70 -1.98 8.08
N LEU A 73 9.58 -1.70 9.38
CA LEU A 73 8.99 -0.45 9.85
C LEU A 73 9.85 0.76 9.43
N THR A 74 9.24 1.71 8.75
CA THR A 74 9.85 2.97 8.30
C THR A 74 9.00 4.16 8.71
N ASN A 75 9.61 5.29 9.05
CA ASN A 75 8.87 6.51 9.39
C ASN A 75 9.11 7.62 8.36
N GLY A 76 8.09 8.45 8.15
CA GLY A 76 8.19 9.62 7.26
C GLY A 76 8.21 9.30 5.76
N GLY A 77 7.81 8.09 5.36
CA GLY A 77 7.70 7.69 3.95
C GLY A 77 6.67 8.52 3.19
N MET A 78 6.90 8.72 1.89
CA MET A 78 6.01 9.51 1.03
C MET A 78 4.60 8.93 1.00
N ILE A 79 4.47 7.61 0.83
CA ILE A 79 3.17 6.94 0.71
C ILE A 79 2.34 7.05 1.99
N ASP A 80 2.99 7.00 3.16
CA ASP A 80 2.32 7.20 4.45
C ASP A 80 1.83 8.64 4.58
N TRP A 81 2.67 9.62 4.22
CA TRP A 81 2.28 11.02 4.30
C TRP A 81 1.15 11.37 3.33
N THR A 82 1.21 10.90 2.08
CA THR A 82 0.19 11.20 1.06
C THR A 82 -1.14 10.52 1.39
N PHE A 83 -1.12 9.24 1.77
CA PHE A 83 -2.33 8.56 2.23
C PHE A 83 -2.89 9.18 3.51
N GLY A 84 -2.07 9.35 4.56
CA GLY A 84 -2.55 9.87 5.84
C GLY A 84 -3.02 11.32 5.80
N THR A 85 -2.45 12.16 4.94
CA THR A 85 -2.85 13.58 4.83
C THR A 85 -4.00 13.77 3.84
N TYR A 86 -3.94 13.08 2.70
CA TYR A 86 -4.82 13.33 1.56
C TYR A 86 -5.89 12.27 1.35
N ASN A 87 -5.75 11.08 1.94
CA ASN A 87 -6.60 9.90 1.75
C ASN A 87 -6.69 9.47 0.28
N ILE A 88 -5.54 9.41 -0.38
CA ILE A 88 -5.41 8.99 -1.77
C ILE A 88 -4.57 7.72 -1.87
N PRO A 89 -4.88 6.78 -2.77
CA PRO A 89 -4.05 5.61 -3.00
C PRO A 89 -2.62 6.01 -3.31
N SER A 90 -1.68 5.41 -2.59
CA SER A 90 -0.28 5.80 -2.62
C SER A 90 0.57 4.53 -2.58
N TYR A 91 1.47 4.38 -3.54
CA TYR A 91 2.25 3.17 -3.72
C TYR A 91 3.73 3.46 -3.88
N THR A 92 4.57 2.59 -3.35
CA THR A 92 5.98 2.50 -3.72
C THR A 92 6.16 1.30 -4.62
N LEU A 93 6.77 1.48 -5.78
CA LEU A 93 7.16 0.38 -6.65
C LEU A 93 8.69 0.23 -6.57
N GLU A 94 9.15 -0.85 -5.95
CA GLU A 94 10.55 -1.26 -5.95
C GLU A 94 10.80 -2.06 -7.23
N LEU A 95 11.51 -1.46 -8.17
CA LEU A 95 11.83 -2.04 -9.48
C LEU A 95 12.83 -3.20 -9.37
N PRO A 96 13.14 -3.91 -10.47
CA PRO A 96 14.11 -4.99 -10.47
C PRO A 96 15.53 -4.47 -10.15
N PRO A 97 16.42 -5.35 -9.72
CA PRO A 97 16.26 -6.80 -9.64
C PRO A 97 15.58 -7.23 -8.33
N ILE A 98 15.48 -8.54 -8.10
CA ILE A 98 14.89 -9.06 -6.86
C ILE A 98 15.80 -8.86 -5.63
N ASP A 99 17.13 -8.85 -5.83
CA ASP A 99 18.09 -8.68 -4.74
C ASP A 99 19.48 -8.18 -5.22
N GLN A 100 20.40 -8.03 -4.25
CA GLN A 100 21.79 -7.63 -4.50
C GLN A 100 22.58 -8.64 -5.36
N ALA A 101 22.32 -9.94 -5.24
CA ALA A 101 23.03 -10.97 -5.99
C ALA A 101 22.67 -10.94 -7.48
N HIS A 102 21.51 -10.37 -7.82
CA HIS A 102 21.01 -10.20 -9.18
C HIS A 102 21.29 -8.81 -9.78
N GLY A 103 22.02 -7.94 -9.08
CA GLY A 103 22.45 -6.63 -9.61
C GLY A 103 22.27 -5.44 -8.65
N GLY A 104 21.44 -5.60 -7.61
CA GLY A 104 21.18 -4.54 -6.64
C GLY A 104 20.74 -3.23 -7.29
N PHE A 105 21.49 -2.15 -7.06
CA PHE A 105 21.19 -0.82 -7.62
C PHE A 105 21.74 -0.59 -9.05
N PHE A 106 22.42 -1.56 -9.63
CA PHE A 106 23.20 -1.38 -10.86
C PHE A 106 22.72 -2.31 -11.97
N ASN A 107 21.47 -2.13 -12.42
CA ASN A 107 20.95 -2.85 -13.58
C ASN A 107 21.73 -2.49 -14.85
N ALA A 108 21.75 -3.41 -15.81
CA ALA A 108 22.38 -3.16 -17.10
C ALA A 108 21.55 -2.15 -17.91
N GLU A 109 22.18 -1.43 -18.84
CA GLU A 109 21.49 -0.46 -19.68
C GLU A 109 20.41 -1.14 -20.54
N GLU A 110 20.67 -2.36 -21.00
CA GLU A 110 19.69 -3.16 -21.74
C GLU A 110 18.42 -3.50 -20.94
N ASP A 111 18.45 -3.44 -19.61
CA ASP A 111 17.29 -3.73 -18.75
C ASP A 111 16.32 -2.56 -18.64
N ILE A 112 16.74 -1.34 -18.97
CA ILE A 112 15.92 -0.12 -18.81
C ILE A 112 14.60 -0.24 -19.58
N GLN A 113 14.68 -0.62 -20.86
CA GLN A 113 13.49 -0.68 -21.72
C GLN A 113 12.53 -1.82 -21.32
N PRO A 114 13.01 -3.05 -21.03
CA PRO A 114 12.19 -4.10 -20.43
C PRO A 114 11.49 -3.67 -19.13
N ILE A 115 12.20 -3.05 -18.19
CA ILE A 115 11.64 -2.61 -16.90
C ILE A 115 10.58 -1.53 -17.09
N PHE A 116 10.80 -0.59 -18.00
CA PHE A 116 9.79 0.41 -18.35
C PHE A 116 8.54 -0.27 -18.93
N ASN A 117 8.73 -1.18 -19.89
CA ASN A 117 7.63 -1.84 -20.59
C ASN A 117 6.77 -2.70 -19.67
N GLU A 118 7.36 -3.41 -18.71
CA GLU A 118 6.59 -4.23 -17.75
C GLU A 118 5.79 -3.36 -16.78
N ASN A 119 6.29 -2.17 -16.39
CA ASN A 119 5.62 -1.28 -15.43
C ASN A 119 4.57 -0.35 -16.07
N LEU A 120 4.67 -0.08 -17.37
CA LEU A 120 3.77 0.85 -18.06
C LEU A 120 2.27 0.50 -17.91
N PRO A 121 1.83 -0.77 -18.09
CA PRO A 121 0.42 -1.13 -17.92
C PRO A 121 -0.13 -0.87 -16.52
N ALA A 122 0.65 -1.15 -15.47
CA ALA A 122 0.27 -0.89 -14.09
C ALA A 122 0.08 0.61 -13.82
N MET A 123 0.99 1.45 -14.33
CA MET A 123 0.87 2.90 -14.22
C MET A 123 -0.38 3.42 -14.96
N LEU A 124 -0.63 2.95 -16.18
CA LEU A 124 -1.81 3.32 -16.97
C LEU A 124 -3.11 2.89 -16.28
N TYR A 125 -3.13 1.71 -15.67
CA TYR A 125 -4.25 1.24 -14.86
C TYR A 125 -4.55 2.19 -13.69
N LEU A 126 -3.53 2.61 -12.93
CA LEU A 126 -3.76 3.53 -11.80
C LEU A 126 -4.23 4.92 -12.26
N ILE A 127 -3.75 5.39 -13.42
CA ILE A 127 -4.23 6.63 -14.03
C ILE A 127 -5.70 6.51 -14.41
N ASP A 128 -6.09 5.43 -15.08
CA ASP A 128 -7.48 5.17 -15.47
C ASP A 128 -8.39 5.05 -14.24
N TRP A 129 -7.97 4.28 -13.23
CA TRP A 129 -8.65 4.19 -11.94
C TRP A 129 -8.83 5.59 -11.31
N SER A 130 -7.79 6.42 -11.35
CA SER A 130 -7.83 7.78 -10.78
C SER A 130 -8.80 8.70 -11.51
N VAL A 131 -8.88 8.60 -12.84
CA VAL A 131 -9.82 9.38 -13.66
C VAL A 131 -11.26 8.95 -13.38
N GLN A 132 -11.52 7.64 -13.30
CA GLN A 132 -12.86 7.10 -13.05
C GLN A 132 -13.38 7.42 -11.63
N ASN A 133 -12.47 7.48 -10.65
CA ASN A 133 -12.82 7.80 -9.26
C ASN A 133 -12.69 9.29 -8.93
N PHE A 134 -12.37 10.13 -9.92
CA PHE A 134 -12.28 11.58 -9.74
C PHE A 134 -13.66 12.18 -9.52
N SER A 135 -14.00 12.47 -8.26
CA SER A 135 -15.17 13.27 -7.93
C SER A 135 -14.81 14.76 -7.99
N SER A 136 -15.46 15.52 -8.86
CA SER A 136 -15.25 16.96 -9.10
C SER A 136 -15.68 17.89 -7.94
N GLY A 137 -15.86 17.36 -6.73
CA GLY A 137 -16.54 18.02 -5.62
C GLY A 137 -15.68 18.63 -4.49
N ILE A 138 -14.35 18.49 -4.49
CA ILE A 138 -13.51 19.00 -3.38
C ILE A 138 -12.55 20.09 -3.86
N ASN A 139 -12.98 21.34 -3.69
CA ASN A 139 -12.12 22.52 -3.82
C ASN A 139 -11.02 22.48 -2.73
N PRO A 140 -9.71 22.47 -3.08
CA PRO A 140 -8.61 22.39 -2.12
C PRO A 140 -8.68 23.44 -1.00
N SER A 141 -9.25 24.61 -1.29
CA SER A 141 -9.39 25.73 -0.36
C SER A 141 -10.31 25.42 0.83
N ARG A 142 -11.32 24.55 0.67
CA ARG A 142 -12.25 24.17 1.75
C ARG A 142 -11.69 23.11 2.70
N ARG A 143 -10.60 22.42 2.34
CA ARG A 143 -9.92 21.47 3.23
C ARG A 143 -9.19 22.16 4.38
N ARG A 144 -8.91 23.46 4.25
CA ARG A 144 -8.23 24.29 5.26
C ARG A 144 -9.17 24.73 6.40
N GLU A 145 -10.45 25.00 6.12
CA GLU A 145 -11.43 25.45 7.12
C GLU A 145 -11.94 24.34 8.03
N ARG A 146 -11.95 23.07 7.59
CA ARG A 146 -12.26 21.93 8.49
C ARG A 146 -11.17 21.67 9.53
N ARG A 147 -10.04 22.40 9.50
CA ARG A 147 -8.89 22.25 10.40
C ARG A 147 -8.75 23.35 11.47
N SER A 148 -9.71 24.28 11.60
CA SER A 148 -9.72 25.29 12.68
C SER A 148 -10.54 24.89 13.92
N GLY A 149 -10.76 23.60 14.15
CA GLY A 149 -11.15 23.01 15.45
C GLY A 149 -9.91 22.67 16.30
N PRO A 150 -10.03 22.42 17.61
CA PRO A 150 -9.07 22.86 18.64
C PRO A 150 -7.70 22.16 18.59
N ILE A 151 -6.84 22.59 17.67
CA ILE A 151 -5.37 22.48 17.77
C ILE A 151 -4.74 23.84 17.39
N ALA A 152 -5.43 24.92 17.74
CA ALA A 152 -4.91 26.29 17.64
C ALA A 152 -4.49 26.80 19.02
N ASN A 153 -3.74 25.98 19.78
CA ASN A 153 -2.88 26.43 20.88
C ASN A 153 -2.14 25.24 21.46
N MET A 154 -0.96 24.96 20.92
CA MET A 154 -0.02 24.02 21.54
C MET A 154 1.38 24.60 21.45
N LYS A 155 1.62 25.64 22.26
CA LYS A 155 2.96 25.96 22.74
C LYS A 155 3.28 24.98 23.87
N ASP A 156 3.80 23.80 23.54
CA ASP A 156 4.76 23.07 24.39
C ASP A 156 5.27 21.80 23.70
N LYS A 157 6.56 21.77 23.37
CA LYS A 157 7.21 20.70 22.59
C LYS A 157 7.74 19.52 23.42
N ASN A 158 7.38 19.36 24.70
CA ASN A 158 8.11 18.45 25.60
C ASN A 158 7.29 17.40 26.36
N GLN A 159 6.06 17.07 25.93
CA GLN A 159 5.22 16.11 26.66
C GLN A 159 5.19 14.69 26.08
N TYR A 160 5.28 14.50 24.75
CA TYR A 160 5.15 13.16 24.14
C TYR A 160 6.30 12.18 24.48
N GLY A 161 7.49 12.69 24.82
CA GLY A 161 8.64 11.85 25.16
C GLY A 161 8.61 11.21 26.55
N ARG A 162 7.77 11.70 27.47
CA ARG A 162 7.73 11.20 28.86
C ARG A 162 6.67 10.11 29.07
N GLU A 163 5.55 10.18 28.35
CA GLU A 163 4.46 9.20 28.46
C GLU A 163 4.79 7.85 27.79
N ALA A 164 5.64 7.86 26.76
CA ALA A 164 6.12 6.64 26.10
C ALA A 164 7.13 5.84 26.94
N ARG A 165 7.81 6.48 27.90
CA ARG A 165 8.80 5.85 28.79
C ARG A 165 8.13 5.16 29.98
N ALA A 166 7.06 5.74 30.53
CA ALA A 166 6.31 5.18 31.66
C ALA A 166 5.54 3.88 31.29
N ARG A 167 5.10 3.72 30.03
CA ARG A 167 4.36 2.51 29.60
C ARG A 167 5.23 1.30 29.29
N ARG A 168 6.56 1.44 29.28
CA ARG A 168 7.50 0.34 29.01
C ARG A 168 7.92 -0.41 30.27
N GLU A 169 7.75 0.17 31.45
CA GLU A 169 8.17 -0.46 32.72
C GLU A 169 7.08 -1.37 33.34
N ASP A 170 5.81 -1.25 32.94
CA ASP A 170 4.69 -2.02 33.53
C ASP A 170 4.36 -3.36 32.84
N LYS A 171 5.03 -3.72 31.73
CA LYS A 171 4.66 -4.92 30.92
C LYS A 171 5.56 -6.15 31.10
N ASP A 172 6.59 -6.09 31.94
CA ASP A 172 7.55 -7.21 32.10
C ASP A 172 7.21 -8.17 33.27
N THR A 173 6.08 -7.97 33.92
CA THR A 173 5.54 -8.92 34.90
C THR A 173 4.08 -9.15 34.60
N THR A 174 3.73 -10.32 34.07
CA THR A 174 2.54 -11.14 34.40
C THR A 174 2.10 -12.01 33.19
N GLN A 175 2.42 -13.30 33.31
CA GLN A 175 1.62 -14.49 32.98
C GLN A 175 1.65 -15.17 31.60
N ASN A 176 2.38 -16.30 31.61
CA ASN A 176 1.86 -17.64 31.32
C ASN A 176 0.38 -17.84 31.73
N SER A 177 -0.51 -18.18 30.79
CA SER A 177 -1.31 -19.42 30.85
C SER A 177 -2.35 -19.56 29.71
N LYS A 178 -2.37 -20.78 29.14
CA LYS A 178 -3.50 -21.55 28.57
C LYS A 178 -4.13 -21.14 27.22
N LEU A 179 -3.74 -21.95 26.22
CA LEU A 179 -4.48 -22.30 25.00
C LEU A 179 -5.91 -22.78 25.28
N LYS A 180 -6.88 -22.28 24.49
CA LYS A 180 -8.05 -23.04 24.02
C LYS A 180 -8.46 -22.61 22.61
N THR A 181 -8.53 -23.61 21.72
CA THR A 181 -8.99 -23.58 20.34
C THR A 181 -10.50 -23.41 20.23
N ASN A 182 -11.00 -22.70 19.21
CA ASN A 182 -12.35 -22.86 18.65
C ASN A 182 -12.41 -22.34 17.19
N GLU A 183 -12.76 -23.23 16.25
CA GLU A 183 -13.07 -22.89 14.85
C GLU A 183 -14.49 -22.30 14.68
N PRO A 184 -14.74 -21.44 13.68
CA PRO A 184 -16.09 -21.13 13.22
C PRO A 184 -16.47 -21.78 11.88
N LYS A 185 -17.74 -22.21 11.82
CA LYS A 185 -18.44 -22.93 10.75
C LYS A 185 -18.86 -22.03 9.58
N THR A 186 -18.88 -22.63 8.38
CA THR A 186 -19.36 -22.06 7.11
C THR A 186 -20.90 -22.05 7.01
N SER A 187 -21.49 -20.96 6.51
CA SER A 187 -22.87 -20.93 6.00
C SER A 187 -22.90 -20.29 4.61
N GLY A 188 -23.59 -20.96 3.67
CA GLY A 188 -23.57 -20.65 2.24
C GLY A 188 -24.50 -19.51 1.84
N VAL A 189 -24.13 -18.83 0.74
CA VAL A 189 -24.95 -17.81 0.08
C VAL A 189 -25.18 -18.23 -1.38
N LYS A 190 -26.46 -18.18 -1.79
CA LYS A 190 -26.95 -18.53 -3.12
C LYS A 190 -26.73 -17.36 -4.09
N ASN A 191 -26.20 -17.64 -5.29
CA ASN A 191 -26.05 -16.65 -6.36
C ASN A 191 -27.35 -16.54 -7.19
N LYS A 192 -27.74 -15.31 -7.51
CA LYS A 192 -28.75 -14.96 -8.54
C LYS A 192 -28.02 -14.37 -9.75
N THR A 193 -28.27 -14.92 -10.93
CA THR A 193 -27.71 -14.48 -12.22
C THR A 193 -28.57 -13.34 -12.79
N ILE A 194 -27.92 -12.28 -13.28
CA ILE A 194 -28.51 -11.30 -14.20
C ILE A 194 -27.56 -11.19 -15.40
N ASP A 195 -28.12 -11.35 -16.59
CA ASP A 195 -27.42 -11.38 -17.88
C ASP A 195 -27.47 -9.99 -18.53
N ILE A 196 -26.31 -9.46 -18.91
CA ILE A 196 -26.16 -8.28 -19.79
C ILE A 196 -24.93 -8.49 -20.66
N GLY A 197 -25.17 -8.70 -21.95
CA GLY A 197 -24.17 -9.08 -22.93
C GLY A 197 -23.20 -7.97 -23.38
N ASN A 198 -22.02 -8.45 -23.79
CA ASN A 198 -21.04 -7.91 -24.73
C ASN A 198 -20.07 -6.78 -24.32
N LYS A 199 -18.99 -7.14 -23.61
CA LYS A 199 -17.61 -7.34 -24.13
C LYS A 199 -16.67 -7.62 -22.94
N ALA A 200 -16.41 -8.90 -22.67
CA ALA A 200 -15.62 -9.32 -21.51
C ALA A 200 -14.12 -9.26 -21.80
N ILE A 201 -13.40 -8.40 -21.08
CA ILE A 201 -11.98 -8.59 -20.79
C ILE A 201 -11.93 -9.69 -19.72
N ASN A 202 -11.25 -10.79 -20.03
CA ASN A 202 -11.26 -12.00 -19.23
C ASN A 202 -10.28 -11.86 -18.05
N VAL A 203 -10.71 -11.18 -16.98
CA VAL A 203 -9.97 -11.18 -15.70
C VAL A 203 -10.23 -12.54 -15.04
N ARG A 204 -9.35 -13.52 -15.28
CA ARG A 204 -9.38 -14.78 -14.54
C ARG A 204 -9.15 -14.46 -13.07
N LYS A 205 -10.15 -14.76 -12.24
CA LYS A 205 -10.02 -14.84 -10.78
C LYS A 205 -8.85 -15.75 -10.42
N TYR A 206 -7.79 -15.19 -9.86
CA TYR A 206 -6.79 -15.97 -9.14
C TYR A 206 -7.37 -16.35 -7.77
N SER A 207 -7.52 -17.65 -7.53
CA SER A 207 -7.74 -18.19 -6.20
C SER A 207 -6.39 -18.23 -5.46
N PRO A 208 -6.32 -17.87 -4.17
CA PRO A 208 -5.08 -17.94 -3.41
C PRO A 208 -4.60 -19.39 -3.30
N MET A 209 -3.37 -19.65 -3.72
CA MET A 209 -2.73 -20.96 -3.61
C MET A 209 -2.15 -21.10 -2.18
N PHE A 210 -2.64 -22.09 -1.44
CA PHE A 210 -2.16 -22.43 -0.10
C PHE A 210 -0.67 -22.83 -0.11
N ILE A 211 0.15 -22.12 0.67
CA ILE A 211 1.53 -22.50 0.95
C ILE A 211 1.52 -23.76 1.84
N LYS A 212 2.06 -24.88 1.33
CA LYS A 212 2.32 -26.09 2.14
C LYS A 212 3.62 -25.91 2.93
N GLU A 213 3.51 -25.82 4.26
CA GLU A 213 4.66 -25.96 5.17
C GLU A 213 5.45 -27.25 4.87
N HIS A 214 6.73 -27.11 4.58
CA HIS A 214 7.69 -28.22 4.57
C HIS A 214 8.21 -28.45 5.98
N LYS A 215 7.81 -29.57 6.59
CA LYS A 215 8.45 -30.12 7.79
C LYS A 215 9.90 -30.49 7.47
N ARG A 216 10.86 -29.88 8.17
CA ARG A 216 12.25 -30.35 8.19
C ARG A 216 12.32 -31.66 9.00
N LYS A 217 13.09 -32.61 8.47
CA LYS A 217 13.46 -33.88 9.12
C LYS A 217 14.38 -33.64 10.31
#